data_AF-A0A7M3ML14-F1
#
_entry.id   AF-A0A7M3ML14-F1
#
_cell.length_a   1.000
_cell.length_b   1.000
_cell.length_c   1.000
_cell.angle_alpha   90.00
_cell.angle_beta   90.00
_cell.angle_gamma   90.00
#
_symmetry.space_group_name_H-M   'P 1'
#
loop_
_entity.id
_entity.type
_entity.pdbx_description
1 polymer ?
#
loop_
_entity_poly.entity_id
_entity_poly.type
_entity_poly.pdbx_seq_one_letter_code
_entity_poly.pdbx_strand_id
1 'polypeptide(L)'
;MNALLRRMIAAAAAAAAAVAARKAVELGWTLAKDEPPPTAQGVRGDTELRDLLLWSALVAGSVVLARKIATDRAEQLFGDDDA
;
A
#
# COMPACT_ATOMS: atom_id res chain seq x y z
N MET A 1 16.89 -17.95 15.00
CA MET A 1 16.33 -17.77 13.63
C MET A 1 17.22 -16.77 12.89
N ASN A 2 17.86 -17.16 11.78
CA ASN A 2 18.86 -16.30 11.10
C ASN A 2 18.24 -14.97 10.62
N ALA A 3 18.99 -13.88 10.72
CA ALA A 3 18.54 -12.53 10.34
C ALA A 3 17.98 -12.43 8.91
N LEU A 4 18.48 -13.26 7.99
CA LEU A 4 18.00 -13.35 6.61
C LEU A 4 16.55 -13.84 6.52
N LEU A 5 16.16 -14.84 7.34
CA LEU A 5 14.80 -15.36 7.40
C LEU A 5 13.82 -14.33 8.00
N ARG A 6 14.23 -13.60 9.04
CA ARG A 6 13.42 -12.50 9.62
C ARG A 6 13.15 -11.40 8.58
N ARG A 7 14.16 -11.00 7.81
CA ARG A 7 14.02 -10.00 6.73
C ARG A 7 13.10 -10.46 5.61
N MET A 8 13.19 -11.73 5.20
CA MET A 8 12.30 -12.32 4.20
C MET A 8 10.83 -12.31 4.66
N ILE A 9 10.57 -12.69 5.92
CA ILE A 9 9.22 -12.68 6.50
C ILE A 9 8.68 -11.25 6.60
N ALA A 10 9.49 -10.29 7.05
CA ALA A 10 9.11 -8.89 7.10
C ALA A 10 8.79 -8.31 5.71
N ALA A 11 9.59 -8.64 4.70
CA ALA A 11 9.33 -8.23 3.32
C ALA A 11 8.03 -8.83 2.77
N ALA A 12 7.75 -10.11 3.05
CA ALA A 12 6.50 -10.76 2.67
C ALA A 12 5.29 -10.11 3.36
N ALA A 13 5.39 -9.81 4.66
CA ALA A 13 4.34 -9.12 5.41
C ALA A 13 4.10 -7.70 4.87
N ALA A 14 5.17 -6.94 4.57
CA ALA A 14 5.06 -5.61 3.99
C ALA A 14 4.46 -5.63 2.57
N ALA A 15 4.74 -6.66 1.77
CA ALA A 15 4.11 -6.87 0.47
C ALA A 15 2.61 -7.19 0.62
N ALA A 16 2.25 -8.08 1.55
CA ALA A 16 0.85 -8.40 1.84
C ALA A 16 0.08 -7.16 2.35
N ALA A 17 0.67 -6.39 3.24
CA ALA A 17 0.10 -5.13 3.75
C ALA A 17 -0.11 -4.10 2.63
N ALA A 18 0.84 -3.98 1.69
CA ALA A 18 0.70 -3.12 0.53
C ALA A 18 -0.47 -3.55 -0.38
N VAL A 19 -0.63 -4.84 -0.64
CA VAL A 19 -1.74 -5.37 -1.43
C VAL A 19 -3.09 -5.14 -0.73
N ALA A 20 -3.14 -5.39 0.59
CA ALA A 20 -4.34 -5.15 1.39
C ALA A 20 -4.72 -3.65 1.41
N ALA A 21 -3.73 -2.77 1.60
CA ALA A 21 -3.94 -1.32 1.56
C ALA A 21 -4.48 -0.86 0.21
N ARG A 22 -3.91 -1.35 -0.90
CA ARG A 22 -4.41 -1.05 -2.25
C ARG A 22 -5.87 -1.49 -2.42
N LYS A 23 -6.22 -2.72 -2.03
CA LYS A 23 -7.61 -3.20 -2.10
C LYS A 23 -8.56 -2.39 -1.23
N ALA A 24 -8.13 -1.98 -0.04
CA ALA A 24 -8.93 -1.15 0.85
C ALA A 24 -9.20 0.22 0.23
N VAL A 25 -8.20 0.83 -0.42
CA VAL A 25 -8.35 2.11 -1.13
C VAL A 25 -9.25 1.95 -2.36
N GLU A 26 -9.10 0.88 -3.14
CA GLU A 26 -9.98 0.55 -4.28
C GLU A 26 -11.44 0.39 -3.83
N LEU A 27 -11.69 -0.40 -2.77
CA LEU A 27 -13.03 -0.56 -2.19
C LEU A 27 -13.59 0.77 -1.67
N GLY A 28 -12.78 1.53 -0.93
CA GLY A 28 -13.17 2.84 -0.41
C GLY A 28 -13.58 3.82 -1.52
N TRP A 29 -12.88 3.80 -2.64
CA TRP A 29 -13.24 4.58 -3.82
C TRP A 29 -14.59 4.16 -4.39
N THR A 30 -14.76 2.86 -4.65
CA THR A 30 -16.03 2.34 -5.21
C THR A 30 -17.22 2.65 -4.30
N LEU A 31 -17.05 2.57 -2.97
CA LEU A 31 -18.11 2.90 -2.02
C LEU A 31 -18.42 4.41 -1.96
N ALA A 32 -17.41 5.26 -2.13
CA ALA A 32 -17.57 6.71 -2.01
C ALA A 32 -18.10 7.36 -3.29
N LYS A 33 -17.78 6.78 -4.45
CA LYS A 33 -18.05 7.37 -5.77
C LYS A 33 -19.01 6.57 -6.63
N ASP A 34 -19.33 5.34 -6.24
CA ASP A 34 -20.16 4.40 -7.01
C ASP A 34 -19.63 4.16 -8.44
N GLU A 35 -18.32 4.37 -8.64
CA GLU A 35 -17.63 4.24 -9.92
C GLU A 35 -16.32 3.47 -9.74
N PRO A 36 -15.84 2.74 -10.78
CA PRO A 36 -14.55 2.09 -10.71
C PRO A 36 -13.42 3.13 -10.61
N PRO A 37 -12.33 2.81 -9.89
CA PRO A 37 -11.21 3.72 -9.74
C PRO A 37 -10.58 4.10 -11.09
N PRO A 38 -9.98 5.31 -11.20
CA PRO A 38 -9.33 5.77 -12.42
C PRO A 38 -8.27 4.77 -12.92
N THR A 39 -8.28 4.51 -14.22
CA THR A 39 -7.30 3.65 -14.88
C THR A 39 -6.62 4.37 -16.04
N ALA A 40 -5.38 3.98 -16.36
CA ALA A 40 -4.63 4.55 -17.47
C ALA A 40 -5.34 4.38 -18.83
N GLN A 41 -6.20 3.37 -18.98
CA GLN A 41 -6.98 3.12 -20.19
C GLN A 41 -8.16 4.09 -20.35
N GLY A 42 -8.59 4.75 -19.27
CA GLY A 42 -9.71 5.70 -19.28
C GLY A 42 -9.31 7.14 -19.60
N VAL A 43 -8.01 7.44 -19.72
CA VAL A 43 -7.52 8.82 -19.92
C VAL A 43 -7.77 9.26 -21.36
N ARG A 44 -8.62 10.27 -21.54
CA ARG A 44 -8.92 10.87 -22.85
C ARG A 44 -8.59 12.37 -22.94
N GLY A 45 -8.31 13.00 -21.80
CA GLY A 45 -7.93 14.41 -21.71
C GLY A 45 -7.24 14.73 -20.38
N ASP A 46 -6.97 16.02 -20.18
CA ASP A 46 -6.20 16.52 -19.04
C ASP A 46 -6.90 16.32 -17.69
N THR A 47 -8.24 16.35 -17.69
CA THR A 47 -9.05 16.14 -16.47
C THR A 47 -8.93 14.70 -15.99
N GLU A 48 -9.08 13.73 -16.89
CA GLU A 48 -8.95 12.30 -16.57
C GLU A 48 -7.51 11.95 -16.18
N LEU A 49 -6.52 12.62 -16.78
CA LEU A 49 -5.12 12.49 -16.40
C LEU A 49 -4.87 13.00 -14.97
N ARG A 50 -5.43 14.15 -14.61
CA ARG A 50 -5.33 14.69 -13.25
C ARG A 50 -5.94 13.74 -12.22
N ASP A 51 -7.12 13.20 -12.51
CA ASP A 51 -7.80 12.28 -11.60
C ASP A 51 -7.04 10.95 -11.47
N LEU A 52 -6.43 10.46 -12.56
CA LEU A 52 -5.51 9.32 -12.50
C LEU A 52 -4.27 9.61 -11.65
N LEU A 53 -3.67 10.80 -11.79
CA LEU A 53 -2.51 11.21 -11.00
C LEU A 53 -2.86 11.29 -9.51
N LEU A 54 -3.98 11.93 -9.15
CA LEU A 54 -4.45 12.01 -7.76
C LEU A 54 -4.75 10.63 -7.19
N TRP A 55 -5.41 9.77 -7.96
CA TRP A 55 -5.67 8.39 -7.58
C TRP A 55 -4.37 7.61 -7.35
N SER A 56 -3.42 7.67 -8.28
CA SER A 56 -2.15 6.97 -8.16
C SER A 56 -1.33 7.46 -6.96
N ALA A 57 -1.35 8.77 -6.69
CA ALA A 57 -0.70 9.36 -5.52
C ALA A 57 -1.34 8.87 -4.22
N LEU A 58 -2.67 8.78 -4.15
CA LEU A 58 -3.40 8.25 -2.99
C LEU A 58 -3.03 6.79 -2.72
N VAL A 59 -3.03 5.94 -3.77
CA VAL A 59 -2.66 4.53 -3.64
C VAL A 59 -1.20 4.39 -3.21
N ALA A 60 -0.29 5.12 -3.84
CA ALA A 60 1.13 5.08 -3.50
C ALA A 60 1.39 5.53 -2.06
N GLY A 61 0.77 6.64 -1.63
CA GLY A 61 0.88 7.14 -0.25
C GLY A 61 0.37 6.13 0.77
N SER A 62 -0.78 5.49 0.49
CA SER A 62 -1.37 4.47 1.35
C SER A 62 -0.48 3.23 1.47
N VAL A 63 0.11 2.78 0.36
CA VAL A 63 1.04 1.64 0.33
C VAL A 63 2.32 1.95 1.11
N VAL A 64 2.90 3.14 0.92
CA VAL A 64 4.11 3.55 1.65
C VAL A 64 3.83 3.61 3.14
N LEU A 65 2.70 4.19 3.55
CA LEU A 65 2.31 4.24 4.96
C LEU A 65 2.09 2.84 5.55
N ALA A 66 1.39 1.96 4.84
CA ALA A 66 1.15 0.58 5.29
C ALA A 66 2.46 -0.21 5.44
N ARG A 67 3.39 -0.05 4.48
CA ARG A 67 4.73 -0.65 4.57
C ARG A 67 5.50 -0.12 5.76
N LYS A 68 5.51 1.20 5.97
CA LYS A 68 6.19 1.83 7.10
C LYS A 68 5.66 1.28 8.42
N ILE A 69 4.34 1.26 8.61
CA ILE A 69 3.73 0.70 9.82
C ILE A 69 4.10 -0.78 10.01
N ALA A 70 4.07 -1.58 8.93
CA ALA A 70 4.43 -2.99 9.01
C ALA A 70 5.91 -3.20 9.37
N THR A 71 6.81 -2.39 8.81
CA THR A 71 8.25 -2.40 9.12
C THR A 71 8.51 -1.96 10.55
N ASP A 72 7.95 -0.83 10.99
CA ASP A 72 8.10 -0.31 12.35
C ASP A 72 7.60 -1.32 13.39
N ARG A 73 6.49 -2.01 13.10
CA ARG A 73 5.95 -3.08 13.95
C ARG A 73 6.82 -4.34 13.96
N ALA A 74 7.38 -4.71 12.82
CA ALA A 74 8.31 -5.84 12.74
C ALA A 74 9.60 -5.55 13.52
N GLU A 75 10.12 -4.32 13.45
CA GLU A 75 11.29 -3.91 14.24
C GLU A 75 11.01 -3.95 15.75
N GLN A 76 9.83 -3.51 16.20
CA GLN A 76 9.44 -3.66 17.62
C GLN A 76 9.38 -5.13 18.06
N LEU A 77 8.75 -6.00 17.26
CA LEU A 77 8.57 -7.40 17.61
C LEU A 77 9.87 -8.22 17.55
N PHE A 78 10.82 -7.83 16.71
CA PHE A 78 12.06 -8.57 16.51
C PHE A 78 13.29 -7.89 17.12
N GLY A 79 13.19 -6.64 17.58
CA GLY A 79 14.23 -5.90 18.29
C GLY A 79 14.23 -6.13 19.81
N ASP A 80 13.08 -6.50 20.39
CA ASP A 80 12.99 -6.92 21.81
C ASP A 80 13.67 -8.28 22.08
N ASP A 81 14.00 -9.07 21.05
CA ASP A 81 14.70 -10.35 21.20
C ASP A 81 16.22 -10.19 21.46
N ASP A 82 16.78 -8.97 21.33
CA ASP A 82 18.22 -8.69 21.46
C ASP A 82 18.58 -7.91 22.75
N ALA A 83 17.63 -7.67 23.67
CA ALA A 83 17.83 -7.02 24.98
C ALA A 83 17.73 -8.02 26.15
#